data_AF-A0A956S7W9-F1
#
_entry.id   AF-A0A956S7W9-F1
#
_cell.length_a   1.000
_cell.length_b   1.000
_cell.length_c   1.000
_cell.angle_alpha   90.00
_cell.angle_beta   90.00
_cell.angle_gamma   90.00
#
_symmetry.space_group_name_H-M   'P 1'
#
loop_
_entity.id
_entity.type
_entity.pdbx_description
1 polymer ?
#
loop_
_entity_poly.entity_id
_entity_poly.type
_entity_poly.pdbx_seq_one_letter_code
_entity_poly.pdbx_strand_id
1 'polypeptide(L)'
;MISNYQILKNELEEKGVVDVEAALLYLFAIEHELDISKIKISKADILRIGVSDNITEEVQLRYQEYRDLFKGLKPGAEGDKQAVIRNLIRFIKSEKYTFDEILQYTKEYIDSKFGELKYIRQADYFLYKVINGTKTSTLKEFINNSTVGFSNTKII
;
A
#
# COMPACT_ATOMS: atom_id res chain seq x y z
N MET A 1 15.48 32.61 13.66
CA MET A 1 14.65 31.39 13.75
C MET A 1 13.86 31.30 12.46
N ILE A 2 14.09 30.27 11.65
CA ILE A 2 13.22 29.98 10.50
C ILE A 2 11.89 29.50 11.09
N SER A 3 10.76 30.09 10.69
CA SER A 3 9.45 29.68 11.21
C SER A 3 9.11 28.26 10.75
N ASN A 4 8.35 27.51 11.54
CA ASN A 4 7.92 26.14 11.19
C ASN A 4 7.25 26.08 9.81
N TYR A 5 6.55 27.15 9.41
CA TYR A 5 5.99 27.32 8.07
C TYR A 5 7.05 27.24 6.96
N GLN A 6 8.18 27.92 7.15
CA GLN A 6 9.22 27.98 6.14
C GLN A 6 10.00 26.66 6.05
N ILE A 7 10.11 25.91 7.15
CA ILE A 7 10.66 24.54 7.16
C ILE A 7 9.77 23.63 6.32
N LEU A 8 8.47 23.61 6.62
CA LEU A 8 7.50 22.75 5.93
C LEU A 8 7.36 23.11 4.44
N LYS A 9 7.38 24.41 4.11
CA LYS A 9 7.38 24.88 2.72
C LYS A 9 8.57 24.32 1.93
N ASN A 10 9.78 24.42 2.49
CA ASN A 10 10.99 23.93 1.84
C ASN A 10 10.93 22.41 1.65
N GLU A 11 10.44 21.65 2.64
CA GLU A 11 10.27 20.19 2.53
C GLU A 11 9.29 19.81 1.40
N LEU A 12 8.19 20.56 1.23
CA LEU A 12 7.20 20.32 0.17
C LEU A 12 7.76 20.68 -1.21
N GLU A 13 8.55 21.74 -1.31
CA GLU A 13 9.26 22.13 -2.54
C GLU A 13 10.31 21.07 -2.93
N GLU A 14 11.11 20.58 -1.98
CA GLU A 14 12.07 19.48 -2.20
C GLU A 14 11.39 18.18 -2.64
N LYS A 15 10.17 17.93 -2.15
CA LYS A 15 9.34 16.78 -2.53
C LYS A 15 8.63 16.95 -3.88
N GLY A 16 8.83 18.08 -4.57
CA GLY A 16 8.28 18.33 -5.90
C GLY A 16 6.76 18.50 -5.89
N VAL A 17 6.18 18.95 -4.78
CA VAL A 17 4.75 19.27 -4.70
C VAL A 17 4.46 20.45 -5.62
N VAL A 18 3.54 20.25 -6.56
CA VAL A 18 3.24 21.23 -7.62
C VAL A 18 2.52 22.47 -7.09
N ASP A 19 1.73 22.33 -6.01
CA ASP A 19 0.99 23.42 -5.37
C ASP A 19 1.21 23.40 -3.85
N VAL A 20 2.37 23.93 -3.45
CA VAL A 20 2.82 23.98 -2.05
C VAL A 20 1.91 24.85 -1.21
N GLU A 21 1.37 25.93 -1.77
CA GLU A 21 0.50 26.87 -1.04
C GLU A 21 -0.86 26.22 -0.71
N ALA A 22 -1.45 25.49 -1.65
CA ALA A 22 -2.70 24.78 -1.42
C ALA A 22 -2.51 23.60 -0.43
N ALA A 23 -1.35 22.93 -0.47
CA ALA A 23 -0.99 21.88 0.49
C ALA A 23 -0.87 22.43 1.93
N LEU A 24 -0.20 23.58 2.10
CA LEU A 24 -0.04 24.23 3.41
C LEU A 24 -1.39 24.73 3.96
N LEU A 25 -2.23 25.31 3.11
CA LEU A 25 -3.58 25.77 3.50
C LEU A 25 -4.47 24.61 3.95
N TYR A 26 -4.32 23.44 3.34
CA TYR A 26 -5.08 22.24 3.69
C TYR A 26 -4.64 21.64 5.04
N LEU A 27 -3.33 21.55 5.29
CA LEU A 27 -2.79 21.08 6.57
C LEU A 27 -3.22 21.99 7.74
N PHE A 28 -3.17 23.31 7.52
CA PHE A 28 -3.69 24.29 8.47
C PHE A 28 -5.18 24.11 8.73
N ALA A 29 -5.98 23.85 7.69
CA ALA A 29 -7.41 23.61 7.83
C ALA A 29 -7.71 22.34 8.65
N ILE A 30 -6.90 21.28 8.54
CA ILE A 30 -7.04 20.07 9.37
C ILE A 30 -6.71 20.36 10.83
N GLU A 31 -5.56 21.01 11.10
CA GLU A 31 -5.12 21.32 12.46
C GLU A 31 -6.13 22.17 13.23
N HIS A 32 -6.87 23.01 12.51
CA HIS A 32 -7.86 23.93 13.07
C HIS A 32 -9.32 23.51 12.83
N GLU A 33 -9.57 22.27 12.42
CA GLU A 33 -10.92 21.71 12.18
C GLU A 33 -11.81 22.58 11.27
N LEU A 34 -11.21 23.22 10.27
CA LEU A 34 -11.91 24.11 9.34
C LEU A 34 -12.60 23.34 8.21
N ASP A 35 -13.72 23.88 7.73
CA ASP A 35 -14.50 23.27 6.64
C ASP A 35 -13.74 23.30 5.30
N ILE A 36 -13.21 22.12 4.92
CA ILE A 36 -12.43 21.89 3.71
C ILE A 36 -13.27 21.76 2.43
N SER A 37 -14.61 21.80 2.51
CA SER A 37 -15.51 21.64 1.35
C SER A 37 -15.33 22.71 0.26
N LYS A 38 -14.64 23.80 0.57
CA LYS A 38 -14.33 24.91 -0.35
C LYS A 38 -12.95 24.81 -1.01
N ILE A 39 -12.10 23.88 -0.59
CA ILE A 39 -10.75 23.70 -1.14
C ILE A 39 -10.83 22.80 -2.39
N LYS A 40 -10.54 23.37 -3.57
CA LYS A 40 -10.53 22.65 -4.86
C LYS A 40 -9.24 21.86 -5.08
N ILE A 41 -8.89 20.96 -4.16
CA ILE A 41 -7.82 19.98 -4.37
C ILE A 41 -8.46 18.62 -4.69
N SER A 42 -7.96 17.92 -5.70
CA SER A 42 -8.48 16.60 -6.04
C SER A 42 -8.05 15.56 -5.01
N LYS A 43 -8.88 14.55 -4.74
CA LYS A 43 -8.53 13.42 -3.86
C LYS A 43 -7.21 12.73 -4.25
N ALA A 44 -6.87 12.72 -5.54
CA ALA A 44 -5.61 12.18 -6.05
C ALA A 44 -4.40 13.06 -5.70
N ASP A 45 -4.59 14.37 -5.59
CA ASP A 45 -3.53 15.29 -5.19
C ASP A 45 -3.32 15.29 -3.66
N ILE A 46 -4.38 15.08 -2.87
CA ILE A 46 -4.29 14.81 -1.42
C ILE A 46 -3.43 13.55 -1.16
N LEU A 47 -3.68 12.49 -1.92
CA LEU A 47 -2.90 11.24 -1.86
C LEU A 47 -1.44 11.41 -2.32
N ARG A 48 -1.09 12.51 -3.02
CA ARG A 48 0.30 12.79 -3.42
C ARG A 48 1.03 13.66 -2.41
N ILE A 49 0.32 14.56 -1.74
CA ILE A 49 0.89 15.48 -0.73
C ILE A 49 1.26 14.74 0.56
N GLY A 50 0.57 13.64 0.92
CA GLY A 50 0.83 12.87 2.15
C GLY A 50 1.68 11.59 2.01
N VAL A 51 2.07 11.16 0.82
CA VAL A 51 2.47 9.73 0.61
C VAL A 51 3.91 9.54 0.08
N SER A 52 4.77 10.57 0.09
CA SER A 52 6.13 10.36 -0.45
C SER A 52 7.15 9.69 0.48
N ASP A 53 6.87 9.44 1.78
CA ASP A 53 7.79 8.68 2.66
C ASP A 53 7.17 7.63 3.59
N ASN A 54 5.85 7.58 3.78
CA ASN A 54 5.25 6.71 4.82
C ASN A 54 5.07 5.24 4.38
N ILE A 55 5.18 4.84 3.11
CA ILE A 55 4.97 3.41 2.74
C ILE A 55 5.95 2.49 3.49
N THR A 56 7.21 2.93 3.65
CA THR A 56 8.20 2.15 4.40
C THR A 56 7.81 2.08 5.88
N GLU A 57 7.44 3.21 6.48
CA GLU A 57 7.05 3.29 7.89
C GLU A 57 5.75 2.53 8.18
N GLU A 58 4.70 2.74 7.37
CA GLU A 58 3.46 1.99 7.40
C GLU A 58 3.70 0.48 7.35
N VAL A 59 4.50 0.01 6.39
CA VAL A 59 4.85 -1.42 6.31
C VAL A 59 5.62 -1.86 7.54
N GLN A 60 6.56 -1.07 8.06
CA GLN A 60 7.32 -1.42 9.27
C GLN A 60 6.44 -1.50 10.53
N LEU A 61 5.39 -0.69 10.61
CA LEU A 61 4.43 -0.71 11.71
C LEU A 61 3.45 -1.87 11.59
N ARG A 62 3.04 -2.21 10.35
CA ARG A 62 1.87 -3.06 10.10
C ARG A 62 2.19 -4.42 9.48
N TYR A 63 3.44 -4.73 9.09
CA TYR A 63 3.79 -6.01 8.44
C TYR A 63 3.32 -7.24 9.23
N GLN A 64 3.18 -7.14 10.55
CA GLN A 64 2.72 -8.25 11.37
C GLN A 64 1.24 -8.60 11.10
N GLU A 65 0.38 -7.60 10.82
CA GLU A 65 -1.01 -7.84 10.40
C GLU A 65 -1.06 -8.76 9.18
N TYR A 66 -0.19 -8.51 8.20
CA TYR A 66 -0.06 -9.35 7.00
C TYR A 66 0.47 -10.75 7.32
N ARG A 67 1.52 -10.86 8.16
CA ARG A 67 2.09 -12.17 8.54
C ARG A 67 1.11 -13.02 9.34
N ASP A 68 0.29 -12.40 10.18
CA ASP A 68 -0.68 -13.10 11.02
C ASP A 68 -1.77 -13.79 10.20
N LEU A 69 -2.06 -13.33 8.97
CA LEU A 69 -2.94 -14.05 8.04
C LEU A 69 -2.42 -15.45 7.70
N PHE A 70 -1.10 -15.65 7.72
CA PHE A 70 -0.46 -16.94 7.41
C PHE A 70 -0.20 -17.78 8.66
N LYS A 71 -0.32 -17.20 9.86
CA LYS A 71 0.01 -17.85 11.12
C LYS A 71 -0.90 -19.05 11.36
N GLY A 72 -0.28 -20.18 11.73
CA GLY A 72 -1.01 -21.42 12.00
C GLY A 72 -1.51 -22.18 10.77
N LEU A 73 -1.37 -21.65 9.54
CA LEU A 73 -1.78 -22.37 8.34
C LEU A 73 -0.90 -23.59 8.06
N LYS A 74 0.42 -23.45 8.21
CA LYS A 74 1.40 -24.55 8.18
C LYS A 74 2.74 -24.10 8.79
N PRO A 75 3.64 -25.03 9.18
CA PRO A 75 4.95 -24.66 9.69
C PRO A 75 5.71 -23.73 8.74
N GLY A 76 6.13 -22.57 9.24
CA GLY A 76 6.88 -21.57 8.47
C GLY A 76 6.08 -20.79 7.42
N ALA A 77 4.74 -20.84 7.44
CA ALA A 77 3.89 -20.11 6.49
C ALA A 77 4.07 -18.58 6.55
N GLU A 78 4.41 -18.03 7.71
CA GLU A 78 4.60 -16.59 7.92
C GLU A 78 5.82 -16.00 7.17
N GLY A 79 6.68 -16.85 6.59
CA GLY A 79 7.86 -16.44 5.84
C GLY A 79 8.92 -15.71 6.67
N ASP A 80 9.98 -15.27 6.00
CA ASP A 80 11.02 -14.43 6.60
C ASP A 80 10.52 -12.99 6.80
N LYS A 81 10.64 -12.47 8.02
CA LYS A 81 10.18 -11.12 8.38
C LYS A 81 10.77 -10.04 7.46
N GLN A 82 12.08 -10.08 7.24
CA GLN A 82 12.75 -9.03 6.46
C GLN A 82 12.41 -9.13 4.97
N ALA A 83 12.23 -10.35 4.45
CA ALA A 83 11.75 -10.57 3.10
C ALA A 83 10.31 -10.07 2.91
N VAL A 84 9.41 -10.33 3.86
CA VAL A 84 8.03 -9.83 3.84
C VAL A 84 8.02 -8.31 3.75
N ILE A 85 8.73 -7.61 4.65
CA ILE A 85 8.78 -6.14 4.68
C ILE A 85 9.29 -5.59 3.33
N ARG A 86 10.43 -6.11 2.84
CA ARG A 86 10.99 -5.68 1.56
C ARG A 86 10.04 -5.93 0.39
N ASN A 87 9.37 -7.08 0.38
CA ASN A 87 8.47 -7.47 -0.69
C ASN A 87 7.16 -6.69 -0.64
N LEU A 88 6.62 -6.35 0.54
CA LEU A 88 5.44 -5.50 0.71
C LEU A 88 5.71 -4.09 0.17
N ILE A 89 6.80 -3.45 0.63
CA ILE A 89 7.18 -2.11 0.16
C ILE A 89 7.33 -2.11 -1.36
N ARG A 90 8.01 -3.13 -1.90
CA ARG A 90 8.18 -3.28 -3.34
C ARG A 90 6.84 -3.43 -4.06
N PHE A 91 5.96 -4.30 -3.58
CA PHE A 91 4.68 -4.62 -4.20
C PHE A 91 3.75 -3.40 -4.20
N ILE A 92 3.61 -2.73 -3.07
CA ILE A 92 2.83 -1.48 -2.92
C ILE A 92 3.32 -0.43 -3.93
N LYS A 93 4.65 -0.22 -4.00
CA LYS A 93 5.25 0.76 -4.90
C LYS A 93 5.08 0.40 -6.38
N SER A 94 5.21 -0.89 -6.75
CA SER A 94 5.15 -1.29 -8.16
C SER A 94 3.73 -1.47 -8.70
N GLU A 95 2.83 -1.98 -7.87
CA GLU A 95 1.47 -2.35 -8.29
C GLU A 95 0.43 -1.29 -7.90
N LYS A 96 0.83 -0.26 -7.12
CA LYS A 96 -0.02 0.86 -6.68
C LYS A 96 -1.24 0.44 -5.83
N TYR A 97 -1.11 -0.66 -5.08
CA TYR A 97 -2.09 -1.06 -4.06
C TYR A 97 -1.72 -0.47 -2.70
N THR A 98 -2.72 -0.15 -1.90
CA THR A 98 -2.59 0.20 -0.48
C THR A 98 -2.31 -1.03 0.38
N PHE A 99 -1.82 -0.81 1.61
CA PHE A 99 -1.59 -1.91 2.56
C PHE A 99 -2.90 -2.67 2.87
N ASP A 100 -4.00 -1.94 3.06
CA ASP A 100 -5.31 -2.53 3.38
C ASP A 100 -5.86 -3.38 2.23
N GLU A 101 -5.71 -2.94 0.97
CA GLU A 101 -6.08 -3.75 -0.20
C GLU A 101 -5.26 -5.05 -0.26
N ILE A 102 -3.96 -4.99 0.05
CA ILE A 102 -3.12 -6.19 0.12
C ILE A 102 -3.62 -7.15 1.19
N LEU A 103 -3.96 -6.67 2.39
CA LEU A 103 -4.53 -7.50 3.45
C LEU A 103 -5.83 -8.17 2.99
N GLN A 104 -6.73 -7.39 2.37
CA GLN A 104 -8.01 -7.88 1.90
C GLN A 104 -7.85 -8.98 0.84
N TYR A 105 -7.08 -8.74 -0.22
CA TYR A 105 -6.84 -9.74 -1.26
C TYR A 105 -6.11 -10.98 -0.75
N THR A 106 -5.21 -10.81 0.23
CA THR A 106 -4.51 -11.93 0.85
C THR A 106 -5.48 -12.81 1.63
N LYS A 107 -6.39 -12.19 2.40
CA LYS A 107 -7.44 -12.90 3.12
C LYS A 107 -8.35 -13.66 2.18
N GLU A 108 -8.84 -13.01 1.12
CA GLU A 108 -9.66 -13.65 0.08
C GLU A 108 -8.95 -14.84 -0.57
N TYR A 109 -7.65 -14.71 -0.86
CA TYR A 109 -6.87 -15.82 -1.39
C TYR A 109 -6.82 -17.00 -0.42
N ILE A 110 -6.48 -16.76 0.85
CA ILE A 110 -6.37 -17.80 1.87
C ILE A 110 -7.73 -18.48 2.08
N ASP A 111 -8.80 -17.70 2.18
CA ASP A 111 -10.17 -18.20 2.32
C ASP A 111 -10.58 -19.06 1.10
N SER A 112 -10.21 -18.63 -0.12
CA SER A 112 -10.45 -19.40 -1.35
C SER A 112 -9.69 -20.74 -1.42
N LYS A 113 -8.70 -20.95 -0.53
CA LYS A 113 -7.87 -22.15 -0.42
C LYS A 113 -8.08 -22.88 0.90
N PHE A 114 -9.14 -22.57 1.64
CA PHE A 114 -9.44 -23.23 2.90
C PHE A 114 -9.53 -24.74 2.70
N GLY A 115 -8.76 -25.50 3.49
CA GLY A 115 -8.65 -26.97 3.36
C GLY A 115 -7.61 -27.48 2.36
N GLU A 116 -7.03 -26.62 1.52
CA GLU A 116 -6.03 -27.00 0.50
C GLU A 116 -4.66 -26.36 0.75
N LEU A 117 -4.09 -26.62 1.93
CA LEU A 117 -2.82 -26.03 2.41
C LEU A 117 -1.61 -26.19 1.47
N LYS A 118 -1.66 -27.16 0.54
CA LYS A 118 -0.64 -27.34 -0.51
C LYS A 118 -0.53 -26.14 -1.45
N TYR A 119 -1.59 -25.36 -1.61
CA TYR A 119 -1.59 -24.17 -2.47
C TYR A 119 -1.17 -22.89 -1.73
N ILE A 120 -1.24 -22.87 -0.40
CA ILE A 120 -0.78 -21.74 0.41
C ILE A 120 0.74 -21.63 0.30
N ARG A 121 1.24 -20.50 -0.19
CA ARG A 121 2.69 -20.20 -0.19
C ARG A 121 3.13 -19.57 1.14
N GLN A 122 4.44 -19.49 1.35
CA GLN A 122 4.98 -18.67 2.43
C GLN A 122 4.68 -17.19 2.13
N ALA A 123 4.45 -16.40 3.16
CA ALA A 123 3.97 -15.03 3.06
C ALA A 123 4.88 -14.13 2.20
N ASP A 124 6.19 -14.30 2.25
CA ASP A 124 7.17 -13.59 1.44
C ASP A 124 7.14 -14.02 -0.03
N TYR A 125 7.06 -15.34 -0.30
CA TYR A 125 6.93 -15.88 -1.65
C TYR A 125 5.58 -15.63 -2.31
N PHE A 126 4.54 -15.39 -1.51
CA PHE A 126 3.22 -15.01 -1.99
C PHE A 126 3.27 -13.62 -2.66
N LEU A 127 4.01 -12.68 -2.07
CA LEU A 127 4.24 -11.35 -2.62
C LEU A 127 5.21 -11.39 -3.80
N TYR A 128 6.30 -12.14 -3.67
CA TYR A 128 7.36 -12.13 -4.65
C TYR A 128 8.23 -13.39 -4.59
N LYS A 129 8.44 -14.03 -5.74
CA LYS A 129 9.40 -15.12 -5.92
C LYS A 129 10.07 -15.00 -7.28
N VAL A 130 11.33 -15.43 -7.37
CA VAL A 130 12.03 -15.61 -8.65
C VAL A 130 12.03 -17.10 -8.98
N ILE A 131 11.53 -17.45 -10.16
CA ILE A 131 11.50 -18.82 -10.68
C ILE A 131 12.14 -18.79 -12.07
N ASN A 132 13.28 -19.49 -12.24
CA ASN A 132 14.03 -19.54 -13.51
C ASN A 132 14.34 -18.15 -14.09
N GLY A 133 14.72 -17.20 -13.23
CA GLY A 133 15.00 -15.81 -13.61
C GLY A 133 13.74 -14.94 -13.80
N THR A 134 12.55 -15.53 -13.84
CA THR A 134 11.28 -14.81 -13.98
C THR A 134 10.73 -14.41 -12.62
N LYS A 135 10.33 -13.15 -12.52
CA LYS A 135 9.69 -12.57 -11.33
C LYS A 135 8.21 -12.94 -11.32
N THR A 136 7.76 -13.62 -10.27
CA THR A 136 6.37 -14.08 -10.09
C THR A 136 5.81 -13.56 -8.78
N SER A 137 4.49 -13.34 -8.74
CA SER A 137 3.76 -12.97 -7.52
C SER A 137 2.41 -13.67 -7.53
N THR A 138 2.17 -14.54 -6.55
CA THR A 138 0.90 -15.27 -6.45
C THR A 138 -0.24 -14.33 -6.06
N LEU A 139 0.04 -13.30 -5.25
CA LEU A 139 -0.93 -12.25 -4.96
C LEU A 139 -1.36 -11.52 -6.24
N LYS A 140 -0.41 -11.10 -7.08
CA LYS A 140 -0.72 -10.44 -8.35
C LYS A 140 -1.51 -11.34 -9.30
N GLU A 141 -1.11 -12.61 -9.42
CA GLU A 141 -1.84 -13.60 -10.21
C GLU A 141 -3.29 -13.77 -9.72
N PHE A 142 -3.49 -13.83 -8.40
CA PHE A 142 -4.82 -13.91 -7.80
C PHE A 142 -5.65 -12.67 -8.12
N ILE A 143 -5.13 -11.47 -7.86
CA ILE A 143 -5.85 -10.21 -8.13
C ILE A 143 -6.26 -10.11 -9.60
N ASN A 144 -5.34 -10.40 -10.53
CA ASN A 144 -5.62 -10.39 -11.96
C ASN A 144 -6.77 -11.35 -12.33
N ASN A 145 -6.79 -12.55 -11.74
CA ASN A 145 -7.83 -13.54 -12.00
C ASN A 145 -9.18 -13.17 -11.33
N SER A 146 -9.16 -12.50 -10.18
CA SER A 146 -10.36 -12.02 -9.48
C SER A 146 -11.01 -10.82 -10.19
N THR A 147 -10.21 -9.96 -10.82
CA THR A 147 -10.70 -8.78 -11.58
C THR A 147 -11.36 -9.10 -12.91
N VAL A 148 -11.24 -10.34 -13.44
CA VAL A 148 -12.04 -10.79 -14.59
C VAL A 148 -13.54 -10.91 -14.23
N GLY A 149 -13.90 -10.83 -12.94
CA GLY A 149 -15.29 -10.75 -12.45
C GLY A 149 -15.84 -9.32 -12.26
N PHE A 150 -15.02 -8.27 -12.37
CA PHE A 150 -15.46 -6.88 -12.34
C PHE A 150 -15.13 -6.21 -13.67
N SER A 151 -15.88 -6.60 -14.70
CA SER A 151 -15.85 -5.91 -15.99
C SER A 151 -16.03 -4.42 -15.77
N ASN A 152 -15.02 -3.65 -16.22
CA ASN A 152 -15.11 -2.24 -16.52
C ASN A 152 -16.42 -1.94 -17.25
N THR A 153 -17.40 -1.36 -16.56
CA THR A 153 -18.38 -0.50 -17.21
C THR A 153 -17.64 0.77 -17.61
N LYS A 154 -16.96 0.73 -18.75
CA LYS A 154 -16.68 1.94 -19.52
C LYS A 154 -18.03 2.51 -19.92
N ILE A 155 -18.44 3.55 -19.20
CA ILE A 155 -19.53 4.42 -19.63
C ILE A 155 -19.03 5.08 -20.93
N ILE A 156 -19.74 4.80 -22.02
CA ILE A 156 -19.61 5.46 -23.31
C ILE A 156 -20.25 6.85 -23.20
#